data_AF-A0A126UXJ6-F1
#
_entry.id   AF-A0A126UXJ6-F1
#
_cell.length_a   1.000
_cell.length_b   1.000
_cell.length_c   1.000
_cell.angle_alpha   90.00
_cell.angle_beta   90.00
_cell.angle_gamma   90.00
#
_symmetry.space_group_name_H-M   'P 1'
#
loop_
_entity.id
_entity.type
_entity.pdbx_description
1 polymer ?
#
loop_
_entity_poly.entity_id
_entity_poly.type
_entity_poly.pdbx_seq_one_letter_code
_entity_poly.pdbx_strand_id
1 'polypeptide(L)'
;MMQAMKTLRAAIILWLAGLVTPAFAACEKTNFEDIKYTACEVALGQDLRLFLKNDQGDILGTFGAANGQLPEGKKLAFAMNAGMFHQDRNPVGLYIENEQQLTSLEHGGGYGNFGLSPNGVFCISKSELQVYTSEDYEAKRPSCQFATQSGPMLVIDNELHPRLIPNGSSKHYRNGVGTSADGKRAVFVISDQRVNFHDFARFFRDDLGLPNALFFDGKISRLYSPANSRNDLGFPMGPMVGLVVDR
;
A
#
# COMPACT_ATOMS: atom_id res chain seq x y z
N MET A 1 43.96 65.79 9.15
CA MET A 1 43.69 65.49 7.73
C MET A 1 43.10 64.09 7.66
N MET A 2 41.87 63.99 7.17
CA MET A 2 41.10 62.78 6.79
C MET A 2 40.77 61.67 7.81
N GLN A 3 39.45 61.55 8.02
CA GLN A 3 38.70 60.45 8.59
C GLN A 3 38.85 59.15 7.77
N ALA A 4 38.81 58.00 8.44
CA ALA A 4 38.48 56.72 7.79
C ALA A 4 37.43 56.00 8.65
N MET A 5 36.16 56.22 8.30
CA MET A 5 34.99 55.50 8.79
C MET A 5 35.09 54.03 8.34
N LYS A 6 35.36 53.11 9.27
CA LYS A 6 35.22 51.67 9.03
C LYS A 6 33.75 51.29 9.17
N THR A 7 33.05 51.18 8.06
CA THR A 7 31.69 50.62 8.01
C THR A 7 31.72 49.13 8.38
N LEU A 8 31.19 48.80 9.55
CA LEU A 8 30.96 47.44 10.00
C LEU A 8 29.71 46.91 9.28
N ARG A 9 29.88 46.06 8.27
CA ARG A 9 28.76 45.36 7.62
C ARG A 9 28.37 44.17 8.51
N ALA A 10 27.26 44.31 9.24
CA ALA A 10 26.63 43.18 9.93
C ALA A 10 26.07 42.20 8.89
N ALA A 11 26.64 41.00 8.83
CA ALA A 11 26.08 39.90 8.04
C ALA A 11 24.89 39.31 8.81
N ILE A 12 23.68 39.58 8.35
CA ILE A 12 22.46 38.92 8.84
C ILE A 12 22.46 37.51 8.25
N ILE A 13 22.86 36.52 9.04
CA ILE A 13 22.70 35.10 8.70
C ILE A 13 21.22 34.76 8.95
N LEU A 14 20.42 34.83 7.89
CA LEU A 14 19.04 34.37 7.91
C LEU A 14 19.06 32.84 8.00
N TRP A 15 18.88 32.30 9.20
CA TRP A 15 18.57 30.88 9.40
C TRP A 15 17.21 30.61 8.72
N LEU A 16 17.22 30.08 7.50
CA LEU A 16 16.06 29.41 6.93
C LEU A 16 15.82 28.15 7.77
N ALA A 17 15.05 28.28 8.84
CA ALA A 17 14.35 27.16 9.43
C ALA A 17 13.42 26.61 8.33
N GLY A 18 13.83 25.50 7.70
CA GLY A 18 12.99 24.76 6.80
C GLY A 18 11.69 24.43 7.53
N LEU A 19 10.59 25.05 7.10
CA LEU A 19 9.26 24.64 7.49
C LEU A 19 9.10 23.22 6.97
N VAL A 20 9.32 22.24 7.84
CA VAL A 20 8.90 20.86 7.60
C VAL A 20 7.38 20.92 7.56
N THR A 21 6.83 21.09 6.36
CA THR A 21 5.39 20.94 6.16
C THR A 21 5.04 19.52 6.57
N PRO A 22 4.10 19.32 7.52
CA PRO A 22 3.61 17.98 7.80
C PRO A 22 3.04 17.44 6.49
N ALA A 23 3.59 16.33 6.01
CA ALA A 23 3.18 15.67 4.78
C ALA A 23 1.74 15.14 4.97
N PHE A 24 0.75 15.99 4.74
CA PHE A 24 -0.67 15.64 4.79
C PHE A 24 -1.19 15.04 3.47
N ALA A 25 -0.35 14.93 2.44
CA ALA A 25 -0.69 14.15 1.27
C ALA A 25 -0.34 12.68 1.53
N ALA A 26 -1.23 11.96 2.23
CA ALA A 26 -1.12 10.50 2.33
C ALA A 26 -1.22 9.84 0.95
N CYS A 27 -1.77 10.52 -0.06
CA CYS A 27 -1.92 10.05 -1.43
C CYS A 27 -1.71 11.18 -2.45
N GLU A 28 -0.86 10.94 -3.45
CA GLU A 28 -0.55 11.85 -4.55
C GLU A 28 -1.02 11.27 -5.90
N LYS A 29 -1.49 12.14 -6.79
CA LYS A 29 -1.78 11.77 -8.18
C LYS A 29 -0.49 11.90 -8.99
N THR A 30 -0.18 10.89 -9.77
CA THR A 30 1.05 10.82 -10.58
C THR A 30 0.77 10.18 -11.93
N ASN A 31 1.74 10.29 -12.85
CA ASN A 31 1.66 9.74 -14.19
C ASN A 31 2.97 9.05 -14.54
N PHE A 32 2.88 7.90 -15.20
CA PHE A 32 4.03 7.17 -15.75
C PHE A 32 3.63 6.53 -17.08
N GLU A 33 4.44 6.72 -18.12
CA GLU A 33 4.17 6.23 -19.48
C GLU A 33 2.73 6.54 -19.97
N ASP A 34 2.27 7.78 -19.74
CA ASP A 34 0.90 8.26 -20.04
C ASP A 34 -0.24 7.53 -19.31
N ILE A 35 0.08 6.81 -18.23
CA ILE A 35 -0.88 6.16 -17.35
C ILE A 35 -1.01 6.93 -16.05
N LYS A 36 -2.24 7.25 -15.67
CA LYS A 36 -2.56 7.95 -14.42
C LYS A 36 -2.67 6.98 -13.25
N TYR A 37 -2.04 7.34 -12.14
CA TYR A 37 -2.07 6.60 -10.89
C TYR A 37 -2.38 7.52 -9.71
N THR A 38 -2.91 6.94 -8.64
CA THR A 38 -2.88 7.52 -7.31
C THR A 38 -1.99 6.65 -6.42
N ALA A 39 -0.94 7.22 -5.83
CA ALA A 39 0.03 6.55 -4.98
C ALA A 39 -0.03 7.10 -3.56
N CYS A 40 -0.22 6.21 -2.57
CA CYS A 40 -0.33 6.54 -1.16
C CYS A 40 0.86 5.99 -0.40
N GLU A 41 1.68 6.87 0.17
CA GLU A 41 2.92 6.50 0.84
C GLU A 41 2.74 6.38 2.35
N VAL A 42 3.37 5.35 2.92
CA VAL A 42 3.40 5.09 4.36
C VAL A 42 4.84 4.79 4.78
N ALA A 43 5.30 5.49 5.80
CA ALA A 43 6.56 5.23 6.47
C ALA A 43 6.36 4.29 7.66
N LEU A 44 7.40 3.50 7.97
CA LEU A 44 7.45 2.67 9.17
C LEU A 44 7.20 3.50 10.43
N GLY A 45 6.41 2.95 11.36
CA GLY A 45 6.02 3.61 12.61
C GLY A 45 4.72 4.42 12.50
N GLN A 46 4.20 4.64 11.30
CA GLN A 46 2.83 5.12 11.14
C GLN A 46 1.81 4.01 11.42
N ASP A 47 0.60 4.41 11.81
CA ASP A 47 -0.46 3.51 12.25
C ASP A 47 -1.22 2.89 11.05
N LEU A 48 -0.54 1.96 10.37
CA LEU A 48 -1.07 1.21 9.25
C LEU A 48 -1.68 -0.12 9.72
N ARG A 49 -2.94 -0.36 9.36
CA ARG A 49 -3.70 -1.53 9.84
C ARG A 49 -4.39 -2.28 8.71
N LEU A 50 -4.68 -3.55 8.97
CA LEU A 50 -5.67 -4.31 8.21
C LEU A 50 -7.01 -4.34 8.94
N PHE A 51 -8.09 -4.46 8.17
CA PHE A 51 -9.47 -4.48 8.64
C PHE A 51 -10.24 -5.56 7.89
N LEU A 52 -10.92 -6.45 8.62
CA LEU A 52 -11.78 -7.48 8.03
C LEU A 52 -13.16 -7.56 8.72
N LYS A 53 -13.17 -7.75 10.05
CA LYS A 53 -14.38 -7.95 10.85
C LYS A 53 -14.50 -6.89 11.94
N ASN A 54 -15.74 -6.66 12.37
CA ASN A 54 -16.03 -5.89 13.58
C ASN A 54 -15.77 -6.73 14.85
N ASP A 55 -15.88 -6.09 16.01
CA ASP A 55 -15.75 -6.75 17.32
C ASP A 55 -16.83 -7.83 17.57
N GLN A 56 -17.91 -7.82 16.80
CA GLN A 56 -18.98 -8.83 16.83
C GLN A 56 -18.72 -10.02 15.87
N GLY A 57 -17.65 -9.96 15.07
CA GLY A 57 -17.29 -10.99 14.09
C GLY A 57 -17.93 -10.82 12.69
N ASP A 58 -18.70 -9.76 12.45
CA ASP A 58 -19.31 -9.47 11.14
C ASP A 58 -18.33 -8.78 10.19
N ILE A 59 -18.42 -9.09 8.91
CA ILE A 59 -17.61 -8.46 7.86
C ILE A 59 -17.89 -6.96 7.79
N LEU A 60 -16.83 -6.16 7.87
CA LEU A 60 -16.87 -4.70 7.71
C LEU A 60 -17.37 -4.27 6.34
N GLY A 61 -16.80 -4.86 5.28
CA GLY A 61 -17.24 -4.71 3.91
C GLY A 61 -16.98 -3.37 3.23
N THR A 62 -16.85 -2.27 3.98
CA THR A 62 -16.75 -0.91 3.42
C THR A 62 -15.75 -0.05 4.19
N PHE A 63 -15.14 0.92 3.51
CA PHE A 63 -14.25 1.89 4.14
C PHE A 63 -14.96 2.73 5.21
N GLY A 64 -16.25 3.03 5.01
CA GLY A 64 -17.05 3.76 6.00
C GLY A 64 -17.22 2.99 7.30
N ALA A 65 -17.50 1.68 7.22
CA ALA A 65 -17.59 0.82 8.39
C ALA A 65 -16.23 0.68 9.09
N ALA A 66 -15.13 0.49 8.33
CA ALA A 66 -13.79 0.44 8.90
C ALA A 66 -13.41 1.76 9.61
N ASN A 67 -13.70 2.91 9.00
CA ASN A 67 -13.46 4.22 9.59
C ASN A 67 -14.33 4.46 10.84
N GLY A 68 -15.54 3.91 10.87
CA GLY A 68 -16.49 4.04 11.97
C GLY A 68 -16.14 3.22 13.23
N GLN A 69 -15.26 2.22 13.11
CA GLN A 69 -14.77 1.42 14.24
C GLN A 69 -13.50 1.95 14.88
N LEU A 70 -12.88 2.95 14.26
CA LEU A 70 -11.71 3.56 14.85
C LEU A 70 -12.07 4.23 16.19
N PRO A 71 -11.14 4.24 17.16
CA PRO A 71 -11.33 4.95 18.42
C PRO A 71 -11.72 6.42 18.20
N GLU A 72 -12.35 7.01 19.21
CA GLU A 72 -12.66 8.44 19.19
C GLU A 72 -11.41 9.28 18.89
N GLY A 73 -11.57 10.33 18.07
CA GLY A 73 -10.46 11.17 17.64
C GLY A 73 -9.60 10.60 16.51
N LYS A 74 -9.82 9.37 16.05
CA LYS A 74 -9.12 8.77 14.90
C LYS A 74 -9.95 8.81 13.61
N LYS A 75 -9.27 8.74 12.47
CA LYS A 75 -9.85 8.60 11.11
C LYS A 75 -8.87 7.89 10.17
N LEU A 76 -9.38 7.39 9.05
CA LEU A 76 -8.57 6.91 7.93
C LEU A 76 -8.07 8.10 7.09
N ALA A 77 -6.75 8.19 6.88
CA ALA A 77 -6.12 9.10 5.91
C ALA A 77 -6.25 8.56 4.48
N PHE A 78 -6.14 7.24 4.33
CA PHE A 78 -6.57 6.52 3.13
C PHE A 78 -6.93 5.09 3.49
N ALA A 79 -7.65 4.41 2.59
CA ALA A 79 -7.82 2.95 2.64
C ALA A 79 -8.05 2.37 1.26
N MET A 80 -7.68 1.09 1.07
CA MET A 80 -7.94 0.32 -0.14
C MET A 80 -8.28 -1.13 0.19
N ASN A 81 -8.92 -1.84 -0.75
CA ASN A 81 -9.03 -3.29 -0.62
C ASN A 81 -7.63 -3.93 -0.64
N ALA A 82 -7.42 -4.94 0.18
CA ALA A 82 -6.15 -5.63 0.33
C ALA A 82 -6.21 -7.01 -0.35
N GLY A 83 -5.72 -8.07 0.30
CA GLY A 83 -5.62 -9.40 -0.29
C GLY A 83 -6.93 -9.98 -0.83
N MET A 84 -6.79 -10.94 -1.74
CA MET A 84 -7.91 -11.63 -2.37
C MET A 84 -8.83 -12.32 -1.33
N PHE A 85 -10.13 -12.38 -1.65
CA PHE A 85 -11.16 -12.94 -0.77
C PHE A 85 -12.19 -13.79 -1.51
N HIS A 86 -12.85 -14.68 -0.77
CA HIS A 86 -13.93 -15.55 -1.26
C HIS A 86 -15.28 -14.80 -1.36
N GLN A 87 -16.32 -15.46 -1.88
CA GLN A 87 -17.64 -14.81 -2.03
C GLN A 87 -18.27 -14.37 -0.69
N ASP A 88 -17.91 -15.02 0.40
CA ASP A 88 -18.29 -14.70 1.78
C ASP A 88 -17.41 -13.61 2.43
N ARG A 89 -16.44 -13.06 1.66
CA ARG A 89 -15.49 -12.01 2.08
C ARG A 89 -14.38 -12.45 3.02
N ASN A 90 -14.27 -13.75 3.32
CA ASN A 90 -13.10 -14.25 4.04
C ASN A 90 -11.85 -14.24 3.14
N PRO A 91 -10.64 -13.99 3.69
CA PRO A 91 -9.38 -14.03 2.96
C PRO A 91 -9.16 -15.38 2.26
N VAL A 92 -8.57 -15.36 1.05
CA VAL A 92 -8.19 -16.59 0.32
C VAL A 92 -6.98 -17.26 0.94
N GLY A 93 -5.99 -16.47 1.35
CA GLY A 93 -4.73 -16.97 1.91
C GLY A 93 -4.45 -16.38 3.29
N LEU A 94 -3.18 -16.31 3.68
CA LEU A 94 -2.76 -15.83 5.00
C LEU A 94 -3.41 -14.48 5.33
N TYR A 95 -3.98 -14.40 6.53
CA TYR A 95 -4.45 -13.16 7.10
C TYR A 95 -4.11 -13.12 8.60
N ILE A 96 -3.40 -12.07 8.98
CA ILE A 96 -3.05 -11.77 10.38
C ILE A 96 -3.61 -10.38 10.68
N GLU A 97 -4.32 -10.25 11.78
CA GLU A 97 -4.84 -8.98 12.29
C GLU A 97 -4.58 -8.89 13.79
N ASN A 98 -3.95 -7.81 14.25
CA ASN A 98 -3.56 -7.62 15.65
C ASN A 98 -2.75 -8.81 16.21
N GLU A 99 -1.73 -9.25 15.47
CA GLU A 99 -0.85 -10.39 15.81
C GLU A 99 -1.57 -11.75 15.86
N GLN A 100 -2.86 -11.82 15.54
CA GLN A 100 -3.64 -13.06 15.48
C GLN A 100 -3.81 -13.55 14.04
N GLN A 101 -3.33 -14.77 13.77
CA GLN A 101 -3.54 -15.41 12.48
C GLN A 101 -4.96 -15.98 12.39
N LEU A 102 -5.75 -15.48 11.44
CA LEU A 102 -7.13 -15.90 11.21
C LEU A 102 -7.24 -16.94 10.09
N THR A 103 -6.35 -16.89 9.10
CA THR A 103 -6.26 -17.86 8.00
C THR A 103 -4.79 -18.18 7.72
N SER A 104 -4.51 -19.42 7.32
CA SER A 104 -3.15 -19.89 7.02
C SER A 104 -2.66 -19.43 5.65
N LEU A 105 -1.34 -19.47 5.46
CA LEU A 105 -0.72 -19.31 4.15
C LEU A 105 -1.28 -20.35 3.18
N GLU A 106 -1.70 -19.89 2.01
CA GLU A 106 -2.15 -20.75 0.92
C GLU A 106 -1.02 -20.89 -0.09
N HIS A 107 -0.63 -22.13 -0.37
CA HIS A 107 0.38 -22.41 -1.39
C HIS A 107 -0.30 -22.42 -2.76
N GLY A 108 0.31 -21.80 -3.78
CA GLY A 108 -0.32 -21.58 -5.08
C GLY A 108 -1.02 -22.82 -5.67
N GLY A 109 -1.99 -22.58 -6.56
CA GLY A 109 -2.88 -23.63 -7.08
C GLY A 109 -4.34 -23.20 -7.20
N GLY A 110 -4.66 -21.97 -6.79
CA GLY A 110 -6.00 -21.39 -6.89
C GLY A 110 -6.39 -20.94 -8.31
N TYR A 111 -7.69 -20.77 -8.54
CA TYR A 111 -8.23 -20.20 -9.77
C TYR A 111 -8.04 -18.67 -9.84
N GLY A 112 -7.86 -18.12 -11.04
CA GLY A 112 -7.74 -16.67 -11.26
C GLY A 112 -6.33 -16.13 -10.96
N ASN A 113 -6.23 -14.88 -10.49
CA ASN A 113 -4.94 -14.22 -10.25
C ASN A 113 -4.08 -14.93 -9.18
N PHE A 114 -4.71 -15.62 -8.23
CA PHE A 114 -4.03 -16.42 -7.21
C PHE A 114 -3.32 -17.67 -7.79
N GLY A 115 -3.62 -18.04 -9.04
CA GLY A 115 -2.91 -19.09 -9.78
C GLY A 115 -1.72 -18.60 -10.60
N LEU A 116 -1.46 -17.28 -10.59
CA LEU A 116 -0.31 -16.68 -11.24
C LEU A 116 0.88 -16.61 -10.26
N SER A 117 1.41 -17.78 -9.90
CA SER A 117 2.55 -17.90 -8.99
C SER A 117 3.85 -17.29 -9.57
N PRO A 118 4.74 -16.73 -8.73
CA PRO A 118 4.61 -16.65 -7.26
C PRO A 118 3.60 -15.60 -6.76
N ASN A 119 2.92 -15.96 -5.68
CA ASN A 119 2.10 -15.06 -4.87
C ASN A 119 2.96 -14.42 -3.77
N GLY A 120 2.39 -13.53 -2.97
CA GLY A 120 3.15 -12.88 -1.91
C GLY A 120 2.31 -12.50 -0.70
N VAL A 121 3.02 -12.12 0.36
CA VAL A 121 2.46 -11.64 1.61
C VAL A 121 2.98 -10.23 1.84
N PHE A 122 2.06 -9.28 2.04
CA PHE A 122 2.42 -8.01 2.64
C PHE A 122 2.34 -8.13 4.16
N CYS A 123 3.48 -7.96 4.83
CA CYS A 123 3.65 -8.03 6.28
C CYS A 123 3.93 -6.63 6.85
N ILE A 124 3.18 -6.26 7.88
CA ILE A 124 3.39 -5.07 8.70
C ILE A 124 3.89 -5.55 10.06
N SER A 125 5.11 -5.17 10.43
CA SER A 125 5.70 -5.47 11.73
C SER A 125 6.14 -4.18 12.43
N LYS A 126 6.67 -4.32 13.66
CA LYS A 126 7.25 -3.18 14.39
C LYS A 126 8.54 -2.65 13.76
N SER A 127 9.23 -3.46 12.95
CA SER A 127 10.56 -3.13 12.40
C SER A 127 10.58 -2.92 10.90
N GLU A 128 9.53 -3.32 10.18
CA GLU A 128 9.47 -3.25 8.72
C GLU A 128 8.04 -3.33 8.17
N LEU A 129 7.87 -2.72 7.00
CA LEU A 129 6.76 -2.87 6.07
C LEU A 129 7.31 -3.61 4.85
N GLN A 130 6.96 -4.87 4.67
CA GLN A 130 7.67 -5.72 3.71
C GLN A 130 6.72 -6.60 2.90
N VAL A 131 6.90 -6.59 1.58
CA VAL A 131 6.37 -7.61 0.68
C VAL A 131 7.37 -8.76 0.61
N TYR A 132 6.86 -9.96 0.82
CA TYR A 132 7.56 -11.23 0.68
C TYR A 132 6.92 -12.05 -0.44
N THR A 133 7.72 -12.85 -1.16
CA THR A 133 7.15 -14.02 -1.85
C THR A 133 6.53 -14.96 -0.81
N SER A 134 5.53 -15.76 -1.20
CA SER A 134 4.91 -16.73 -0.28
C SER A 134 5.94 -17.73 0.27
N GLU A 135 6.90 -18.14 -0.56
CA GLU A 135 7.99 -19.04 -0.21
C GLU A 135 8.96 -18.40 0.81
N ASP A 136 9.37 -17.15 0.58
CA ASP A 136 10.24 -16.43 1.53
C ASP A 136 9.55 -16.18 2.87
N TYR A 137 8.25 -15.88 2.84
CA TYR A 137 7.47 -15.71 4.05
C TYR A 137 7.44 -17.00 4.86
N GLU A 138 7.19 -18.14 4.23
CA GLU A 138 7.18 -19.44 4.89
C GLU A 138 8.54 -19.82 5.48
N ALA A 139 9.62 -19.51 4.77
CA ALA A 139 10.98 -19.81 5.20
C ALA A 139 11.44 -18.91 6.37
N LYS A 140 11.15 -17.60 6.30
CA LYS A 140 11.62 -16.61 7.28
C LYS A 140 10.70 -16.51 8.50
N ARG A 141 9.39 -16.73 8.32
CA ARG A 141 8.33 -16.58 9.34
C ARG A 141 8.45 -15.28 10.15
N PRO A 142 8.42 -14.11 9.49
CA PRO A 142 8.52 -12.84 10.18
C PRO A 142 7.36 -12.65 11.18
N SER A 143 7.61 -11.91 12.26
CA SER A 143 6.57 -11.58 13.24
C SER A 143 5.76 -10.37 12.76
N CYS A 144 4.65 -10.65 12.08
CA CYS A 144 3.74 -9.62 11.57
C CYS A 144 2.66 -9.27 12.60
N GLN A 145 2.44 -7.98 12.82
CA GLN A 145 1.25 -7.48 13.52
C GLN A 145 0.03 -7.55 12.61
N PHE A 146 0.22 -7.29 11.33
CA PHE A 146 -0.78 -7.49 10.30
C PHE A 146 -0.13 -8.15 9.09
N ALA A 147 -0.85 -9.06 8.43
CA ALA A 147 -0.39 -9.64 7.19
C ALA A 147 -1.57 -9.99 6.29
N THR A 148 -1.40 -9.82 4.98
CA THR A 148 -2.38 -10.23 3.99
C THR A 148 -1.67 -10.85 2.80
N GLN A 149 -2.10 -12.06 2.43
CA GLN A 149 -1.62 -12.73 1.24
C GLN A 149 -2.46 -12.35 0.03
N SER A 150 -1.80 -12.22 -1.10
CA SER A 150 -2.44 -11.97 -2.38
C SER A 150 -1.58 -12.44 -3.54
N GLY A 151 -2.00 -12.19 -4.78
CA GLY A 151 -1.19 -12.50 -5.93
C GLY A 151 -1.77 -12.01 -7.26
N PRO A 152 -0.92 -11.84 -8.28
CA PRO A 152 0.49 -12.24 -8.32
C PRO A 152 1.44 -11.28 -7.57
N MET A 153 2.67 -11.72 -7.31
CA MET A 153 3.80 -10.79 -7.17
C MET A 153 3.93 -9.95 -8.47
N LEU A 154 4.22 -8.67 -8.34
CA LEU A 154 4.42 -7.76 -9.46
C LEU A 154 5.92 -7.58 -9.75
N VAL A 155 6.67 -7.32 -8.69
CA VAL A 155 8.14 -7.12 -8.72
C VAL A 155 8.73 -8.01 -7.62
N ILE A 156 9.81 -8.70 -7.95
CA ILE A 156 10.53 -9.62 -7.07
C ILE A 156 12.01 -9.26 -7.19
N ASP A 157 12.61 -8.75 -6.12
CA ASP A 157 14.03 -8.37 -6.08
C ASP A 157 14.50 -7.53 -7.28
N ASN A 158 13.74 -6.49 -7.62
CA ASN A 158 13.93 -5.60 -8.79
C ASN A 158 13.69 -6.25 -10.16
N GLU A 159 13.20 -7.47 -10.23
CA GLU A 159 12.77 -8.10 -11.49
C GLU A 159 11.25 -8.08 -11.60
N LEU A 160 10.72 -7.85 -12.80
CA LEU A 160 9.26 -8.03 -13.01
C LEU A 160 8.94 -9.51 -12.93
N HIS A 161 7.76 -9.83 -12.39
CA HIS A 161 7.29 -11.20 -12.37
C HIS A 161 7.34 -11.82 -13.81
N PRO A 162 7.97 -12.99 -14.00
CA PRO A 162 8.36 -13.48 -15.33
C PRO A 162 7.18 -13.83 -16.26
N ARG A 163 6.02 -14.15 -15.69
CA ARG A 163 4.78 -14.42 -16.45
C ARG A 163 3.98 -13.16 -16.84
N LEU A 164 4.44 -11.96 -16.48
CA LEU A 164 3.75 -10.73 -16.88
C LEU A 164 4.01 -10.44 -18.36
N ILE A 165 2.94 -10.34 -19.15
CA ILE A 165 3.02 -10.21 -20.60
C ILE A 165 3.02 -8.71 -20.97
N PRO A 166 4.08 -8.19 -21.62
CA PRO A 166 4.08 -6.84 -22.17
C PRO A 166 2.92 -6.67 -23.16
N ASN A 167 2.22 -5.53 -23.09
CA ASN A 167 1.04 -5.25 -23.94
C ASN A 167 -0.08 -6.29 -23.82
N GLY A 168 -0.19 -6.98 -22.67
CA GLY A 168 -1.24 -7.97 -22.42
C GLY A 168 -2.65 -7.41 -22.59
N SER A 169 -3.58 -8.24 -23.09
CA SER A 169 -4.96 -7.85 -23.40
C SER A 169 -5.87 -7.71 -22.16
N SER A 170 -5.52 -8.36 -21.04
CA SER A 170 -6.26 -8.25 -19.77
C SER A 170 -5.98 -6.90 -19.10
N LYS A 171 -6.84 -5.91 -19.36
CA LYS A 171 -6.76 -4.57 -18.77
C LYS A 171 -7.87 -4.34 -17.75
N HIS A 172 -7.47 -4.05 -16.51
CA HIS A 172 -8.38 -3.78 -15.39
C HIS A 172 -7.88 -2.56 -14.60
N TYR A 173 -8.74 -1.97 -13.78
CA TYR A 173 -8.25 -1.16 -12.67
C TYR A 173 -7.49 -2.10 -11.73
N ARG A 174 -6.32 -1.68 -11.27
CA ARG A 174 -5.42 -2.50 -10.46
C ARG A 174 -5.00 -1.72 -9.24
N ASN A 175 -4.92 -2.41 -8.11
CA ASN A 175 -4.27 -1.89 -6.92
C ASN A 175 -3.25 -2.88 -6.36
N GLY A 176 -2.30 -2.36 -5.59
CA GLY A 176 -1.22 -3.15 -5.01
C GLY A 176 -0.35 -2.31 -4.09
N VAL A 177 0.66 -2.96 -3.52
CA VAL A 177 1.62 -2.34 -2.61
C VAL A 177 3.04 -2.70 -3.02
N GLY A 178 3.94 -1.73 -3.01
CA GLY A 178 5.37 -1.94 -3.14
C GLY A 178 6.10 -1.51 -1.87
N THR A 179 7.23 -2.16 -1.55
CA THR A 179 8.00 -1.87 -0.33
C THR A 179 9.46 -1.60 -0.66
N SER A 180 10.08 -0.66 0.06
CA SER A 180 11.51 -0.35 -0.09
C SER A 180 12.39 -1.51 0.39
N ALA A 181 13.63 -1.57 -0.12
CA ALA A 181 14.58 -2.61 0.23
C ALA A 181 14.90 -2.67 1.74
N ASP A 182 14.81 -1.54 2.44
CA ASP A 182 15.09 -1.43 3.88
C ASP A 182 13.84 -1.62 4.77
N GLY A 183 12.69 -1.94 4.18
CA GLY A 183 11.44 -2.15 4.88
C GLY A 183 10.85 -0.89 5.55
N LYS A 184 11.37 0.31 5.27
CA LYS A 184 10.92 1.54 5.94
C LYS A 184 9.78 2.27 5.24
N ARG A 185 9.46 1.89 4.00
CA ARG A 185 8.49 2.58 3.15
C ARG A 185 7.62 1.56 2.43
N ALA A 186 6.32 1.77 2.49
CA ALA A 186 5.33 1.09 1.66
C ALA A 186 4.58 2.13 0.81
N VAL A 187 4.40 1.83 -0.47
CA VAL A 187 3.62 2.67 -1.40
C VAL A 187 2.47 1.86 -1.95
N PHE A 188 1.27 2.30 -1.63
CA PHE A 188 0.02 1.70 -2.05
C PHE A 188 -0.50 2.42 -3.29
N VAL A 189 -0.68 1.70 -4.39
CA VAL A 189 -1.02 2.31 -5.68
C VAL A 189 -2.34 1.77 -6.18
N ILE A 190 -3.14 2.66 -6.78
CA ILE A 190 -4.27 2.29 -7.64
C ILE A 190 -4.10 2.96 -9.01
N SER A 191 -4.39 2.22 -10.08
CA SER A 191 -4.47 2.80 -11.42
C SER A 191 -5.78 3.56 -11.62
N ASP A 192 -5.72 4.74 -12.22
CA ASP A 192 -6.90 5.56 -12.53
C ASP A 192 -7.44 5.29 -13.94
N GLN A 193 -6.89 4.26 -14.59
CA GLN A 193 -7.34 3.70 -15.85
C GLN A 193 -7.07 2.19 -15.88
N ARG A 194 -7.61 1.51 -16.91
CA ARG A 194 -7.41 0.07 -17.10
C ARG A 194 -6.01 -0.21 -17.64
N VAL A 195 -5.24 -1.03 -16.91
CA VAL A 195 -3.85 -1.39 -17.24
C VAL A 195 -3.67 -2.91 -17.22
N ASN A 196 -2.70 -3.41 -17.99
CA ASN A 196 -2.27 -4.80 -17.82
C ASN A 196 -1.33 -4.92 -16.60
N PHE A 197 -1.01 -6.14 -16.17
CA PHE A 197 -0.13 -6.34 -15.02
C PHE A 197 1.30 -5.86 -15.26
N HIS A 198 1.81 -6.00 -16.49
CA HIS A 198 3.17 -5.60 -16.83
C HIS A 198 3.35 -4.08 -16.69
N ASP A 199 2.46 -3.28 -17.26
CA ASP A 199 2.48 -1.81 -17.14
C ASP A 199 2.34 -1.39 -15.67
N PHE A 200 1.47 -2.08 -14.91
CA PHE A 200 1.30 -1.81 -13.48
C PHE A 200 2.55 -2.13 -12.67
N ALA A 201 3.20 -3.27 -12.93
CA ALA A 201 4.42 -3.67 -12.24
C ALA A 201 5.61 -2.75 -12.55
N ARG A 202 5.71 -2.27 -13.80
CA ARG A 202 6.73 -1.29 -14.20
C ARG A 202 6.61 0.02 -13.44
N PHE A 203 5.40 0.46 -13.10
CA PHE A 203 5.26 1.65 -12.26
C PHE A 203 5.94 1.48 -10.89
N PHE A 204 5.81 0.32 -10.24
CA PHE A 204 6.51 0.05 -8.98
C PHE A 204 8.03 0.01 -9.14
N ARG A 205 8.52 -0.71 -10.16
CA ARG A 205 9.96 -0.93 -10.35
C ARG A 205 10.68 0.29 -10.95
N ASP A 206 10.16 0.80 -12.05
CA ASP A 206 10.85 1.77 -12.92
C ASP A 206 10.62 3.22 -12.44
N ASP A 207 9.44 3.55 -11.90
CA ASP A 207 9.12 4.90 -11.42
C ASP A 207 9.37 5.04 -9.91
N LEU A 208 8.78 4.15 -9.10
CA LEU A 208 8.87 4.24 -7.64
C LEU A 208 10.18 3.65 -7.07
N GLY A 209 10.94 2.90 -7.87
CA GLY A 209 12.19 2.27 -7.46
C GLY A 209 12.02 1.20 -6.37
N LEU A 210 10.86 0.53 -6.34
CA LEU A 210 10.52 -0.44 -5.29
C LEU A 210 10.88 -1.86 -5.73
N PRO A 211 11.77 -2.55 -5.00
CA PRO A 211 12.30 -3.86 -5.40
C PRO A 211 11.28 -4.99 -5.29
N ASN A 212 10.29 -4.86 -4.41
CA ASN A 212 9.28 -5.86 -4.18
C ASN A 212 7.89 -5.21 -4.22
N ALA A 213 6.97 -5.80 -4.97
CA ALA A 213 5.61 -5.32 -5.06
C ALA A 213 4.62 -6.46 -5.25
N LEU A 214 3.44 -6.31 -4.65
CA LEU A 214 2.38 -7.31 -4.59
C LEU A 214 1.09 -6.72 -5.14
N PHE A 215 0.45 -7.47 -6.02
CA PHE A 215 -0.90 -7.16 -6.45
C PHE A 215 -1.92 -7.58 -5.39
N PHE A 216 -2.93 -6.74 -5.15
CA PHE A 216 -4.03 -7.05 -4.24
C PHE A 216 -5.16 -7.82 -4.96
N ASP A 217 -6.35 -7.25 -5.15
CA ASP A 217 -7.47 -7.94 -5.80
C ASP A 217 -7.88 -7.25 -7.11
N GLY A 218 -8.26 -8.06 -8.11
CA GLY A 218 -8.53 -7.64 -9.49
C GLY A 218 -9.99 -7.67 -9.91
N LYS A 219 -10.90 -8.25 -9.10
CA LYS A 219 -12.34 -8.06 -9.36
C LYS A 219 -12.83 -6.72 -8.85
N ILE A 220 -12.16 -6.17 -7.83
CA ILE A 220 -12.49 -4.93 -7.15
C ILE A 220 -11.17 -4.23 -6.82
N SER A 221 -10.94 -3.04 -7.37
CA SER A 221 -9.87 -2.12 -6.95
C SER A 221 -10.51 -0.78 -6.60
N ARG A 222 -10.37 -0.36 -5.35
CA ARG A 222 -11.02 0.85 -4.81
C ARG A 222 -10.10 1.59 -3.85
N LEU A 223 -10.26 2.91 -3.84
CA LEU A 223 -9.55 3.81 -2.95
C LEU A 223 -10.53 4.73 -2.20
N TYR A 224 -10.30 4.85 -0.91
CA TYR A 224 -10.76 5.95 -0.06
C TYR A 224 -9.59 6.89 0.19
N SER A 225 -9.70 8.15 -0.23
CA SER A 225 -8.70 9.19 -0.01
C SER A 225 -9.41 10.54 0.15
N PRO A 226 -9.72 10.96 1.40
CA PRO A 226 -10.40 12.22 1.68
C PRO A 226 -9.64 13.45 1.17
N ALA A 227 -8.31 13.44 1.25
CA ALA A 227 -7.46 14.51 0.74
C ALA A 227 -7.65 14.76 -0.77
N ASN A 228 -8.04 13.71 -1.51
CA ASN A 228 -8.33 13.76 -2.94
C ASN A 228 -9.84 13.83 -3.25
N SER A 229 -10.69 14.00 -2.25
CA SER A 229 -12.16 13.93 -2.35
C SER A 229 -12.64 12.64 -3.05
N ARG A 230 -11.94 11.51 -2.81
CA ARG A 230 -12.20 10.23 -3.46
C ARG A 230 -12.73 9.21 -2.47
N ASN A 231 -13.83 8.56 -2.84
CA ASN A 231 -14.38 7.40 -2.16
C ASN A 231 -15.04 6.49 -3.20
N ASP A 232 -14.30 5.50 -3.68
CA ASP A 232 -14.77 4.61 -4.72
C ASP A 232 -15.88 3.67 -4.18
N LEU A 233 -17.04 3.68 -4.84
CA LEU A 233 -18.22 2.92 -4.43
C LEU A 233 -18.21 1.47 -4.95
N GLY A 234 -18.96 0.60 -4.28
CA GLY A 234 -19.39 -0.68 -4.83
C GLY A 234 -19.75 -1.72 -3.75
N PHE A 235 -19.86 -2.98 -4.14
CA PHE A 235 -20.21 -4.09 -3.24
C PHE A 235 -19.26 -4.27 -2.06
N PRO A 236 -19.73 -4.82 -0.92
CA PRO A 236 -18.89 -5.15 0.22
C PRO A 236 -17.65 -5.95 -0.18
N MET A 237 -16.52 -5.68 0.47
CA MET A 237 -15.19 -6.26 0.22
C MET A 237 -14.74 -7.14 1.40
N GLY A 238 -13.68 -7.93 1.20
CA GLY A 238 -13.01 -8.67 2.28
C GLY A 238 -11.95 -7.80 2.96
N PRO A 239 -10.70 -8.27 3.06
CA PRO A 239 -9.59 -7.52 3.63
C PRO A 239 -9.47 -6.10 3.07
N MET A 240 -9.26 -5.13 3.96
CA MET A 240 -8.91 -3.75 3.63
C MET A 240 -7.64 -3.36 4.38
N VAL A 241 -6.84 -2.49 3.78
CA VAL A 241 -5.69 -1.84 4.42
C VAL A 241 -5.96 -0.35 4.52
N GLY A 242 -5.57 0.27 5.63
CA GLY A 242 -5.75 1.71 5.81
C GLY A 242 -4.78 2.33 6.80
N LEU A 243 -4.41 3.58 6.51
CA LEU A 243 -3.58 4.42 7.38
C LEU A 243 -4.49 5.19 8.33
N VAL A 244 -4.31 4.99 9.64
CA VAL A 244 -5.04 5.68 10.70
C VAL A 244 -4.26 6.91 11.14
N VAL A 245 -4.97 8.03 11.28
CA VAL A 245 -4.41 9.31 11.76
C VAL A 245 -5.35 9.95 12.77
N ASP A 246 -4.85 10.96 13.49
CA ASP A 246 -5.69 11.83 14.31
C ASP A 246 -6.60 12.71 13.43
N ARG A 247 -7.79 13.04 13.95
CA ARG A 247 -8.79 13.86 13.27
C ARG A 247 -8.36 15.31 13.09
#